data_AF-A0A162D0U5-F1
#
_entry.id   AF-A0A162D0U5-F1
#
_cell.length_a   1.000
_cell.length_b   1.000
_cell.length_c   1.000
_cell.angle_alpha   90.00
_cell.angle_beta   90.00
_cell.angle_gamma   90.00
#
_symmetry.space_group_name_H-M   'P 1'
#
loop_
_entity.id
_entity.type
_entity.pdbx_description
1 polymer ?
#
loop_
_entity_poly.entity_id
_entity_poly.type
_entity_poly.pdbx_seq_one_letter_code
_entity_poly.pdbx_strand_id
1 'polypeptide(L)'
;MPAKCCIPNCKTGYSSNSKENAIKECLILFSTSNKELLVKWTKAVPRQDYVFTKHSKVCIKHFEDTDVLKGYTHYVDGKPIFSPYKRFRLKPNAVPCIFPS
;
A
#
# COMPACT_ATOMS: atom_id res chain seq x y z
N MET A 1 -0.81 18.96 -0.12
CA MET A 1 -0.17 18.21 0.99
C MET A 1 0.16 16.80 0.51
N PRO A 2 1.35 16.25 0.80
CA PRO A 2 1.65 14.86 0.48
C PRO A 2 0.66 13.94 1.22
N ALA A 3 0.22 12.89 0.55
CA ALA A 3 -0.64 11.91 1.19
C ALA A 3 0.15 11.11 2.23
N LYS A 4 -0.48 10.85 3.38
CA LYS A 4 0.14 10.23 4.55
C LYS A 4 -0.40 8.82 4.75
N CYS A 5 0.42 7.92 5.27
CA CYS A 5 -0.06 6.61 5.72
C CYS A 5 -0.95 6.79 6.96
N CYS A 6 -2.06 6.05 7.06
CA CYS A 6 -2.97 6.10 8.19
C CYS A 6 -2.70 5.04 9.27
N ILE A 7 -1.74 4.16 9.05
CA ILE A 7 -1.30 3.16 10.04
C ILE A 7 -0.67 3.87 11.24
N PRO A 8 -1.03 3.50 12.48
CA PRO A 8 -0.43 4.09 13.68
C PRO A 8 1.10 3.96 13.66
N ASN A 9 1.79 4.97 14.19
CA ASN A 9 3.26 5.06 14.24
C ASN A 9 3.99 5.04 12.88
N CYS A 10 3.28 4.98 11.75
CA CYS A 10 3.90 5.06 10.43
C CYS A 10 4.19 6.52 10.05
N LYS A 11 5.48 6.85 9.87
CA LYS A 11 5.94 8.19 9.48
C LYS A 11 5.98 8.43 7.96
N THR A 12 5.45 7.49 7.16
CA THR A 12 5.45 7.61 5.69
C THR A 12 4.56 8.77 5.22
N GLY A 13 5.17 9.74 4.52
CA GLY A 13 4.49 10.93 3.99
C GLY A 13 4.48 12.14 4.93
N TYR A 14 5.10 12.06 6.12
CA TYR A 14 5.24 13.19 7.04
C TYR A 14 6.51 14.01 6.73
N SER A 15 6.40 15.34 6.80
CA SER A 15 7.47 16.30 6.45
C SER A 15 8.66 16.31 7.41
N SER A 16 8.50 15.79 8.63
CA SER A 16 9.56 15.71 9.65
C SER A 16 10.65 14.68 9.33
N ASN A 17 10.48 13.88 8.29
CA ASN A 17 11.44 12.84 7.87
C ASN A 17 12.20 13.22 6.58
N SER A 18 12.23 14.51 6.25
CA SER A 18 12.77 15.07 5.01
C SER A 18 14.30 15.02 4.87
N LYS A 19 15.03 14.71 5.95
CA LYS A 19 16.50 14.75 5.95
C LYS A 19 17.21 13.45 5.55
N GLU A 20 16.56 12.28 5.60
CA GLU A 20 17.30 11.02 5.38
C GLU A 20 16.98 10.27 4.10
N ASN A 21 15.81 10.45 3.46
CA ASN A 21 15.54 9.77 2.18
C ASN A 21 14.51 10.54 1.36
N ALA A 22 14.98 11.58 0.66
CA ALA A 22 14.35 12.14 -0.52
C ALA A 22 14.43 11.16 -1.71
N ILE A 23 14.12 9.88 -1.49
CA ILE A 23 13.88 8.94 -2.57
C ILE A 23 12.45 9.22 -3.04
N LYS A 24 12.34 9.86 -4.20
CA LYS A 24 11.08 10.06 -4.93
C LYS A 24 10.35 8.74 -5.23
N GLU A 25 11.00 7.61 -4.99
CA GLU A 25 10.41 6.27 -4.96
C GLU A 25 10.00 5.89 -3.54
N CYS A 26 8.80 5.31 -3.37
CA CYS A 26 8.25 4.76 -2.11
C CYS A 26 7.31 5.65 -1.26
N LEU A 27 6.52 6.53 -1.87
CA LEU A 27 5.17 6.81 -1.35
C LEU A 27 4.12 6.06 -2.17
N ILE A 28 4.33 4.75 -2.38
CA ILE A 28 3.28 3.90 -2.94
C ILE A 28 2.24 3.73 -1.84
N LEU A 29 1.12 4.43 -2.01
CA LEU A 29 0.01 4.49 -1.10
C LEU A 29 -1.20 3.86 -1.78
N PHE A 30 -1.79 2.89 -1.10
CA PHE A 30 -2.97 2.19 -1.53
C PHE A 30 -4.19 2.70 -0.79
N SER A 31 -5.28 2.88 -1.54
CA SER A 31 -6.61 3.17 -1.03
C SER A 31 -7.59 2.23 -1.69
N THR A 32 -8.63 1.82 -0.97
CA THR A 32 -9.69 0.99 -1.54
C THR A 32 -11.04 1.68 -1.39
N SER A 33 -11.87 1.58 -2.43
CA SER A 33 -13.28 2.02 -2.36
C SER A 33 -14.23 0.87 -2.03
N ASN A 34 -13.73 -0.37 -1.95
CA ASN A 34 -14.54 -1.53 -1.62
C ASN A 34 -14.82 -1.53 -0.10
N LYS A 35 -16.11 -1.44 0.26
CA LYS A 35 -16.58 -1.40 1.65
C LYS A 35 -16.17 -2.65 2.43
N GLU A 36 -16.21 -3.83 1.82
CA GLU A 36 -15.81 -5.08 2.49
C GLU A 36 -14.32 -5.09 2.82
N LEU A 37 -13.49 -4.61 1.88
CA LEU A 37 -12.05 -4.52 2.09
C LEU A 37 -11.71 -3.46 3.15
N LEU A 38 -12.44 -2.34 3.18
CA LEU A 38 -12.30 -1.32 4.25
C LEU A 38 -12.63 -1.89 5.64
N VAL A 39 -13.66 -2.73 5.75
CA VAL A 39 -13.98 -3.42 7.01
C VAL A 39 -12.85 -4.38 7.39
N LYS A 40 -12.31 -5.15 6.44
CA LYS A 40 -11.16 -6.02 6.69
C LYS A 40 -9.93 -5.23 7.15
N TRP A 41 -9.64 -4.09 6.52
CA TRP A 41 -8.53 -3.22 6.93
C TRP A 41 -8.75 -2.65 8.33
N THR A 42 -9.96 -2.19 8.65
CA THR A 42 -10.31 -1.70 10.00
C THR A 42 -10.10 -2.78 11.07
N LYS A 43 -10.42 -4.04 10.76
CA LYS A 43 -10.20 -5.17 11.66
C LYS A 43 -8.73 -5.58 11.79
N ALA A 44 -7.97 -5.51 10.70
CA ALA A 44 -6.57 -5.94 10.67
C ALA A 44 -5.64 -4.94 11.36
N VAL A 45 -5.94 -3.65 11.25
CA VAL A 45 -5.10 -2.60 11.84
C VAL A 45 -5.42 -2.46 13.33
N PRO A 46 -4.43 -2.54 14.22
CA PRO A 46 -4.63 -2.44 15.67
C PRO A 46 -4.87 -0.99 16.09
N ARG A 47 -5.96 -0.38 15.61
CA ARG A 47 -6.33 1.00 15.91
C ARG A 47 -7.83 1.07 16.17
N GLN A 48 -8.21 1.15 17.45
CA GLN A 48 -9.60 1.10 17.89
C GLN A 48 -10.39 2.37 17.51
N ASP A 49 -9.76 3.54 17.54
CA ASP A 49 -10.43 4.83 17.30
C ASP A 49 -10.46 5.25 15.81
N TYR A 50 -10.26 4.32 14.87
CA TYR A 50 -10.15 4.69 13.45
C TYR A 50 -10.86 3.72 12.52
N VAL A 51 -11.82 4.26 11.78
CA VAL A 51 -12.53 3.55 10.72
C VAL A 51 -11.89 3.91 9.38
N PHE A 52 -11.51 2.87 8.63
CA PHE A 52 -10.96 3.07 7.29
C PHE A 52 -12.04 3.54 6.32
N THR A 53 -11.72 4.58 5.56
CA THR A 53 -12.57 5.16 4.52
C THR A 53 -11.89 5.07 3.16
N LYS A 54 -12.61 5.41 2.09
CA LYS A 54 -12.02 5.51 0.73
C LYS A 54 -10.83 6.48 0.61
N HIS A 55 -10.70 7.41 1.56
CA HIS A 55 -9.62 8.39 1.62
C HIS A 55 -8.45 7.92 2.50
N SER A 56 -8.64 6.87 3.29
CA SER A 56 -7.58 6.25 4.08
C SER A 56 -6.56 5.62 3.14
N LYS A 57 -5.29 5.92 3.38
CA LYS A 57 -4.19 5.44 2.55
C LYS A 57 -3.19 4.67 3.39
N VAL A 58 -2.80 3.51 2.91
CA VAL A 58 -1.81 2.64 3.55
C VAL A 58 -0.61 2.49 2.63
N CYS A 59 0.60 2.68 3.15
CA CYS A 59 1.79 2.54 2.32
C CYS A 59 2.14 1.06 2.08
N ILE A 60 2.85 0.82 0.97
CA ILE A 60 3.28 -0.52 0.53
C ILE A 60 3.98 -1.35 1.62
N LYS A 61 4.67 -0.71 2.56
CA LYS A 61 5.41 -1.38 3.65
C LYS A 61 4.51 -2.20 4.59
N HIS A 62 3.21 -1.96 4.57
CA HIS A 62 2.25 -2.67 5.42
C HIS A 62 1.65 -3.91 4.76
N PHE A 63 1.97 -4.18 3.50
CA PHE A 63 1.51 -5.34 2.75
C PHE A 63 2.68 -6.29 2.48
N GLU A 64 2.39 -7.57 2.35
CA GLU A 64 3.36 -8.55 1.86
C GLU A 64 3.72 -8.29 0.40
N ASP A 65 4.95 -8.64 0.00
CA ASP A 65 5.38 -8.51 -1.40
C ASP A 65 4.49 -9.33 -2.35
N THR A 66 4.00 -10.47 -1.86
CA THR A 66 3.08 -11.37 -2.55
C THR A 66 1.73 -10.73 -2.82
N ASP A 67 1.29 -9.77 -2.01
CA ASP A 67 0.04 -9.04 -2.14
C ASP A 67 0.14 -7.84 -3.09
N VAL A 68 1.36 -7.43 -3.42
CA VAL A 68 1.63 -6.31 -4.30
C VAL A 68 1.85 -6.78 -5.73
N LEU A 69 0.93 -6.41 -6.60
CA LEU A 69 1.04 -6.59 -8.03
C LEU A 69 1.96 -5.50 -8.60
N LYS A 70 3.21 -5.88 -8.88
CA LYS A 70 4.23 -5.00 -9.49
C LYS A 70 4.18 -4.96 -11.02
N GLY A 71 3.52 -5.93 -11.64
CA GLY A 71 3.42 -6.05 -13.09
C GLY A 71 2.59 -7.26 -13.49
N TYR A 72 2.70 -7.64 -14.76
CA TYR A 72 2.11 -8.85 -15.30
C TYR A 72 3.11 -9.54 -16.24
N THR A 73 3.01 -10.86 -16.32
CA THR A 73 3.76 -11.66 -17.27
C THR A 73 2.87 -11.95 -18.47
N HIS A 74 3.37 -11.71 -19.67
CA HIS A 74 2.72 -12.07 -20.93
C HIS A 74 3.70 -12.86 -21.79
N TYR A 75 3.20 -13.61 -22.76
CA TYR A 75 4.04 -14.44 -23.62
C TYR A 75 4.13 -13.81 -25.01
N VAL A 76 5.36 -13.61 -25.49
CA VAL A 76 5.65 -13.19 -26.86
C VAL A 76 6.55 -14.27 -27.47
N ASP A 77 6.13 -14.84 -28.59
CA ASP A 77 6.82 -15.96 -29.26
C ASP A 77 7.15 -17.13 -28.32
N GLY A 78 6.22 -17.47 -27.42
CA GLY A 78 6.38 -18.55 -26.43
C GLY A 78 7.32 -18.22 -25.26
N LYS A 79 7.93 -17.03 -25.23
CA LYS A 79 8.81 -16.58 -24.15
C LYS A 79 8.05 -15.70 -23.14
N PRO A 80 8.15 -15.97 -21.83
CA PRO A 80 7.54 -15.10 -20.82
C PRO A 80 8.30 -13.78 -20.72
N ILE A 81 7.60 -12.68 -20.89
CA ILE A 81 8.11 -11.31 -20.71
C ILE A 81 7.34 -10.66 -19.55
N PHE A 82 8.09 -10.14 -18.58
CA PHE A 82 7.52 -9.38 -17.47
C PHE A 82 7.41 -7.90 -17.83
N SER A 83 6.20 -7.35 -17.71
CA SER A 83 5.94 -5.93 -17.87
C SER A 83 5.56 -5.29 -16.54
N PRO A 84 6.37 -4.34 -16.02
CA PRO A 84 6.06 -3.66 -14.77
C PRO A 84 4.88 -2.69 -14.94
N TYR A 85 4.07 -2.55 -13.90
CA TYR A 85 3.03 -1.53 -13.86
C TYR A 85 3.63 -0.16 -13.53
N LYS A 86 3.14 0.88 -14.22
CA LYS A 86 3.45 2.29 -13.90
C LYS A 86 3.02 2.68 -12.47
N ARG A 87 2.01 2.00 -11.92
CA ARG A 87 1.57 2.11 -10.52
C ARG A 87 1.28 0.71 -10.01
N PHE A 88 1.95 0.33 -8.93
CA PHE A 88 1.68 -0.96 -8.29
C PHE A 88 0.22 -1.01 -7.83
N ARG A 89 -0.31 -2.23 -7.74
CA ARG A 89 -1.68 -2.49 -7.30
C ARG A 89 -1.64 -3.53 -6.19
N LEU A 90 -2.72 -3.61 -5.43
CA LEU A 90 -2.91 -4.69 -4.48
C LEU A 90 -3.76 -5.79 -5.11
N LYS A 91 -3.55 -7.03 -4.68
CA LYS A 91 -4.51 -8.11 -4.92
C LYS A 91 -5.90 -7.73 -4.36
N PRO A 92 -7.00 -8.25 -4.93
CA PRO A 92 -8.37 -7.88 -4.53
C PRO A 92 -8.68 -8.05 -3.03
N ASN A 93 -7.98 -8.96 -2.35
CA ASN A 93 -8.19 -9.30 -0.94
C ASN A 93 -7.00 -8.94 -0.04
N ALA A 94 -6.02 -8.19 -0.54
CA ALA A 94 -4.85 -7.82 0.24
C ALA A 94 -5.26 -6.95 1.45
N VAL A 95 -4.79 -7.35 2.63
CA VAL A 95 -5.00 -6.63 3.88
C VAL A 95 -3.64 -6.23 4.45
N PRO A 96 -3.54 -5.06 5.10
CA PRO A 96 -2.31 -4.71 5.77
C PRO A 96 -2.07 -5.67 6.94
N CYS A 97 -0.87 -6.22 7.02
CA CYS A 97 -0.49 -7.21 8.04
C CYS A 97 0.82 -6.85 8.77
N ILE A 98 1.63 -5.95 8.19
CA ILE A 98 2.90 -5.52 8.77
C ILE A 98 2.69 -4.18 9.48
N PHE A 99 2.91 -4.13 10.79
CA PHE A 99 2.74 -2.92 11.59
C PHE A 99 4.03 -2.57 12.34
N PRO A 100 4.36 -1.27 12.44
CA PRO A 100 5.48 -0.84 13.28
C PRO A 100 5.16 -1.14 14.75
N SER A 101 6.10 -1.78 15.44
CA SER A 101 6.12 -1.95 16.90
C SER A 101 6.45 -0.64 17.60
#